data_AF-A0A6G7VPW9-F1
#
_entry.id   AF-A0A6G7VPW9-F1
#
_cell.length_a   1.000
_cell.length_b   1.000
_cell.length_c   1.000
_cell.angle_alpha   90.00
_cell.angle_beta   90.00
_cell.angle_gamma   90.00
#
_symmetry.space_group_name_H-M   'P 1'
#
loop_
_entity.id
_entity.type
_entity.pdbx_description
1 polymer ?
#
loop_
_entity_poly.entity_id
_entity_poly.type
_entity_poly.pdbx_seq_one_letter_code
_entity_poly.pdbx_strand_id
1 'polypeptide(L)' 'MHDQAQNFARWRTYRDSVRQLSLRNEHELEDLGIARGEIRDLARRSTYGMRG' A
#
# COMPACT_ATOMS: atom_id res chain seq x y z
N MET A 1 17.46 16.41 11.65
CA MET A 1 17.80 15.11 11.04
C MET A 1 16.72 14.07 11.35
N HIS A 2 15.47 14.25 10.89
CA HIS A 2 14.34 13.34 11.19
C HIS A 2 13.66 12.72 9.94
N ASP A 3 14.19 12.97 8.75
CA ASP A 3 13.56 12.52 7.50
C ASP A 3 13.80 11.03 7.18
N GLN A 4 14.95 10.47 7.57
CA GLN A 4 15.28 9.08 7.22
C GLN A 4 14.39 8.06 7.93
N ALA A 5 14.07 8.30 9.21
CA ALA A 5 13.16 7.43 9.97
C ALA A 5 11.74 7.44 9.37
N GLN A 6 11.26 8.62 8.94
CA GLN A 6 9.96 8.75 8.29
C GLN A 6 9.93 8.08 6.92
N ASN A 7 11.00 8.21 6.13
CA ASN A 7 11.11 7.60 4.82
C ASN A 7 11.16 6.06 4.92
N PHE A 8 11.90 5.55 5.91
CA PHE A 8 11.95 4.12 6.23
C PHE A 8 10.59 3.59 6.70
N ALA A 9 9.90 4.32 7.58
CA ALA A 9 8.57 3.96 8.03
C ALA A 9 7.57 3.87 6.86
N ARG A 10 7.57 4.87 5.97
CA ARG A 10 6.75 4.86 4.74
C ARG A 10 7.07 3.65 3.86
N TRP A 11 8.34 3.40 3.56
CA TRP A 11 8.74 2.24 2.77
C TRP A 11 8.26 0.91 3.39
N ARG A 12 8.36 0.78 4.71
CA ARG A 12 7.92 -0.41 5.43
C ARG A 12 6.40 -0.58 5.32
N THR A 13 5.63 0.48 5.53
CA THR A 13 4.16 0.47 5.37
C THR A 13 3.76 0.08 3.95
N TYR A 14 4.38 0.68 2.92
CA TYR A 14 4.11 0.34 1.53
C TYR A 14 4.34 -1.15 1.26
N ARG A 15 5.49 -1.70 1.67
CA ARG A 15 5.82 -3.10 1.43
C ARG A 15 4.89 -4.05 2.17
N ASP A 16 4.51 -3.70 3.40
CA ASP A 16 3.57 -4.49 4.18
C ASP A 16 2.19 -4.50 3.51
N SER A 17 1.65 -3.33 3.13
CA SER A 17 0.37 -3.24 2.42
C SER A 17 0.36 -4.02 1.10
N VAL A 18 1.42 -3.92 0.29
CA VAL A 18 1.54 -4.70 -0.95
C VAL A 18 1.56 -6.19 -0.65
N ARG A 19 2.30 -6.64 0.37
CA ARG A 19 2.37 -8.06 0.75
C ARG A 19 1.01 -8.57 1.23
N GLN A 20 0.36 -7.85 2.14
CA GLN A 20 -0.96 -8.22 2.69
C GLN A 20 -2.00 -8.33 1.58
N LEU A 21 -2.10 -7.33 0.70
CA LEU A 21 -3.04 -7.34 -0.42
C LEU A 21 -2.71 -8.41 -1.47
N SER A 22 -1.43 -8.68 -1.71
CA SER A 22 -1.03 -9.71 -2.69
C SER A 22 -1.28 -11.14 -2.20
N LEU A 23 -1.31 -11.34 -0.87
CA LEU A 23 -1.62 -12.62 -0.24
C LEU A 23 -3.13 -12.90 -0.19
N ARG A 24 -3.98 -11.87 -0.26
CA ARG A 24 -5.43 -12.05 -0.32
C ARG A 24 -5.85 -12.72 -1.62
N ASN A 25 -6.94 -13.48 -1.57
CA ASN A 25 -7.50 -14.10 -2.77
C ASN A 25 -8.21 -13.06 -3.65
N GLU A 26 -8.39 -13.38 -4.94
CA GLU A 26 -9.04 -12.50 -5.91
C GLU A 26 -10.43 -12.06 -5.46
N HIS A 27 -11.22 -12.97 -4.88
CA HIS A 27 -12.55 -12.68 -4.36
C HIS A 27 -12.54 -11.64 -3.22
N GLU A 28 -11.59 -11.73 -2.28
CA GLU A 28 -11.47 -10.75 -1.20
C GLU A 28 -11.06 -9.36 -1.73
N LEU A 29 -10.29 -9.33 -2.83
CA LEU A 29 -9.93 -8.09 -3.48
C LEU A 29 -11.14 -7.51 -4.22
N GLU A 30 -11.95 -8.34 -4.89
CA GLU A 30 -13.20 -7.93 -5.55
C GLU A 30 -14.23 -7.40 -4.55
N ASP A 31 -14.40 -8.03 -3.38
CA ASP A 31 -15.29 -7.58 -2.32
C ASP A 31 -14.91 -6.17 -1.80
N LEU A 32 -13.62 -5.84 -1.85
CA LEU A 32 -13.10 -4.52 -1.51
C LEU A 32 -13.15 -3.53 -2.68
N GLY A 33 -13.58 -3.98 -3.88
CA GLY A 33 -13.54 -3.21 -5.11
C GLY A 33 -12.12 -2.93 -5.62
N ILE A 34 -11.15 -3.76 -5.25
CA ILE A 34 -9.73 -3.60 -5.58
C ILE A 34 -9.37 -4.60 -6.67
N ALA A 35 -8.92 -4.12 -7.82
CA ALA A 35 -8.28 -4.99 -8.80
C ALA A 35 -6.85 -5.35 -8.37
N ARG A 36 -6.39 -6.57 -8.69
CA ARG A 36 -5.02 -7.02 -8.34
C ARG A 36 -3.92 -6.13 -8.95
N GLY A 37 -4.20 -5.50 -10.10
CA GLY A 37 -3.33 -4.49 -10.71
C GLY A 37 -3.22 -3.18 -9.91
N GLU A 38 -4.30 -2.79 -9.23
CA GLU A 38 -4.40 -1.54 -8.45
C GLU A 38 -3.68 -1.62 -7.09
N ILE A 39 -3.28 -2.82 -6.63
CA ILE A 39 -2.67 -3.03 -5.31
C ILE A 39 -1.46 -2.12 -5.08
N ARG A 40 -0.58 -1.98 -6.09
CA ARG A 40 0.62 -1.13 -5.97
C ARG A 40 0.26 0.35 -5.90
N ASP A 41 -0.65 0.80 -6.76
CA ASP A 41 -1.07 2.19 -6.79
C ASP A 41 -1.86 2.58 -5.54
N LEU A 42 -2.70 1.69 -5.02
CA LEU A 42 -3.38 1.88 -3.74
C LEU A 42 -2.40 1.93 -2.57
N ALA A 43 -1.49 0.95 -2.46
CA ALA A 43 -0.48 0.94 -1.39
C ALA A 43 0.40 2.20 -1.43
N ARG A 44 0.73 2.69 -2.63
CA ARG A 44 1.46 3.94 -2.83
C ARG A 44 0.63 5.16 -2.38
N ARG A 45 -0.64 5.25 -2.80
CA ARG A 45 -1.55 6.33 -2.39
C ARG A 45 -1.72 6.41 -0.87
N SER A 46 -1.94 5.28 -0.20
CA SER A 46 -2.11 5.21 1.25
C SER A 46 -0.85 5.57 2.03
N THR A 47 0.33 5.20 1.50
CA THR A 47 1.61 5.42 2.20
C THR A 47 2.15 6.83 2.02
N TYR A 48 2.09 7.34 0.79
CA TYR A 48 2.69 8.64 0.48
C TYR A 48 1.74 9.79 0.76
N GLY A 49 0.44 9.50 0.93
CA GLY A 49 -0.60 10.47 1.20
C GLY A 49 -0.78 11.39 0.00
N MET A 50 -1.98 11.41 -0.57
CA MET A 50 -2.35 12.48 -1.50
C MET A 50 -2.43 13.77 -0.67
N ARG A 51 -1.30 14.48 -0.54
CA ARG A 51 -1.24 15.82 0.03
C ARG A 51 -1.60 16.80 -1.09
N GLY A 52 -2.89 16.85 -1.41
CA GLY A 52 -3.53 17.95 -2.12
C GLY A 52 -4.13 18.91 -1.12
#